data_AF-A0A7V6YEX3-F1
#
_entry.id   AF-A0A7V6YEX3-F1
#
_cell.length_a   1.000
_cell.length_b   1.000
_cell.length_c   1.000
_cell.angle_alpha   90.00
_cell.angle_beta   90.00
_cell.angle_gamma   90.00
#
_symmetry.space_group_name_H-M   'P 1'
#
loop_
_entity.id
_entity.type
_entity.pdbx_description
1 polymer ?
#
loop_
_entity_poly.entity_id
_entity_poly.type
_entity_poly.pdbx_seq_one_letter_code
_entity_poly.pdbx_strand_id
1 'polypeptide(L)'
;MGEWVLVIFTVALQAAVGLLFWTAVTKARQKEFELKSPVVVAVVLTAVAMVASLGHLGTPLRAFNALFNFGSSWLSREIVLTAAFLAVSAGAWYLERRGADEGTKKASYWLAAVVGVCAIISMAMVYIRTVIPAWGTWYTMVDFFLTSFILGGSLLLVLARANKETLTAVAGITDGIMALV
;
A
#
# COMPACT_ATOMS: atom_id res chain seq x y z
N MET A 1 3.48 -16.17 19.69
CA MET A 1 3.82 -16.29 18.25
C MET A 1 3.01 -15.35 17.34
N GLY A 2 1.86 -14.80 17.75
CA GLY A 2 1.03 -13.94 16.88
C GLY A 2 1.55 -12.51 16.63
N GLU A 3 2.37 -11.96 17.52
CA GLU A 3 2.82 -10.56 17.44
C GLU A 3 3.68 -10.27 16.20
N TRP A 4 4.63 -11.16 15.88
CA TRP A 4 5.48 -11.04 14.69
C TRP A 4 4.69 -11.06 13.39
N VAL A 5 3.55 -11.74 13.37
CA VAL A 5 2.71 -11.86 12.18
C VAL A 5 2.00 -10.54 11.87
N LEU A 6 1.54 -9.84 12.91
CA LEU A 6 0.97 -8.50 12.76
C LEU A 6 2.02 -7.48 12.30
N VAL A 7 3.26 -7.60 12.78
CA VAL A 7 4.38 -6.75 12.31
C VAL A 7 4.65 -6.99 10.82
N ILE A 8 4.72 -8.26 10.39
CA ILE A 8 4.92 -8.58 8.97
C ILE A 8 3.76 -8.03 8.12
N PHE A 9 2.52 -8.24 8.56
CA PHE A 9 1.33 -7.76 7.87
C PHE A 9 1.33 -6.23 7.72
N THR A 10 1.55 -5.49 8.80
CA THR A 10 1.54 -4.02 8.82
C THR A 10 2.64 -3.45 7.92
N VAL A 11 3.89 -3.87 8.11
CA VAL A 11 5.05 -3.37 7.35
C VAL A 11 4.92 -3.72 5.86
N ALA A 12 4.51 -4.94 5.52
CA ALA A 12 4.36 -5.34 4.12
C ALA A 12 3.24 -4.58 3.41
N LEU A 13 2.09 -4.37 4.07
CA LEU A 13 0.99 -3.59 3.49
C LEU A 13 1.38 -2.12 3.34
N GLN A 14 1.97 -1.51 4.37
CA GLN A 14 2.46 -0.13 4.32
C GLN A 14 3.47 0.09 3.19
N ALA A 15 4.41 -0.83 3.02
CA ALA A 15 5.39 -0.79 1.94
C ALA A 15 4.74 -0.89 0.55
N ALA A 16 3.77 -1.80 0.37
CA ALA A 16 3.04 -1.97 -0.88
C ALA A 16 2.20 -0.73 -1.26
N VAL A 17 1.44 -0.19 -0.30
CA VAL A 17 0.62 1.02 -0.49
C VAL A 17 1.50 2.21 -0.84
N GLY A 18 2.58 2.44 -0.09
CA GLY A 18 3.49 3.54 -0.34
C GLY A 18 4.17 3.44 -1.71
N LEU A 19 4.56 2.23 -2.12
CA LEU A 19 5.16 1.98 -3.44
C LEU A 19 4.21 2.39 -4.57
N LEU A 20 2.93 1.98 -4.51
CA LEU A 20 1.95 2.34 -5.53
C LEU A 20 1.57 3.83 -5.49
N PHE A 21 1.50 4.42 -4.30
CA PHE A 21 1.29 5.85 -4.14
C PHE A 21 2.39 6.65 -4.86
N TRP A 22 3.66 6.38 -4.54
CA TRP A 22 4.77 7.08 -5.20
C TRP A 22 4.84 6.78 -6.69
N THR A 23 4.55 5.55 -7.11
CA THR A 23 4.48 5.20 -8.54
C THR A 23 3.41 6.03 -9.27
N ALA A 24 2.23 6.20 -8.67
CA ALA A 24 1.15 7.03 -9.21
C ALA A 24 1.57 8.51 -9.33
N VAL A 25 2.23 9.05 -8.29
CA VAL A 25 2.76 10.42 -8.27
C VAL A 25 3.81 10.62 -9.36
N THR A 26 4.76 9.69 -9.51
CA THR A 26 5.81 9.79 -10.54
C THR A 26 5.22 9.72 -11.95
N LYS A 27 4.28 8.80 -12.21
CA LYS A 27 3.59 8.70 -13.51
C LYS A 27 2.71 9.92 -13.84
N ALA A 28 2.23 10.64 -12.82
CA ALA A 28 1.49 11.88 -13.00
C ALA A 28 2.41 13.04 -13.40
N ARG A 29 3.62 13.11 -12.84
CA ARG A 29 4.61 14.16 -13.14
C ARG A 29 5.41 13.91 -14.41
N GLN A 30 5.67 12.64 -14.74
CA GLN A 30 6.49 12.26 -15.89
C GLN A 30 5.72 11.37 -16.85
N LYS A 31 5.65 11.79 -18.12
CA LYS A 31 4.92 11.08 -19.17
C LYS A 31 5.58 9.76 -19.55
N GLU A 32 6.92 9.69 -19.54
CA GLU A 32 7.70 8.52 -19.99
C GLU A 32 8.20 7.65 -18.82
N PHE A 33 7.59 7.76 -17.64
CA PHE A 33 7.96 6.91 -16.51
C PHE A 33 7.49 5.47 -16.70
N GLU A 34 8.38 4.64 -17.24
CA GLU A 34 8.22 3.19 -17.32
C GLU A 34 9.20 2.47 -16.39
N LEU A 35 8.71 2.11 -15.22
CA LEU A 35 9.38 1.14 -14.35
C LEU A 35 8.61 -0.17 -14.41
N LYS A 36 9.25 -1.20 -14.96
CA LYS A 36 8.69 -2.57 -14.96
C LYS A 36 8.84 -3.11 -13.54
N SER A 37 7.75 -3.58 -12.93
CA SER A 37 7.65 -4.30 -11.62
C SER A 37 7.04 -3.63 -10.38
N PRO A 38 6.80 -2.31 -10.25
CA PRO A 38 6.31 -1.73 -8.99
C PRO A 38 5.00 -2.37 -8.54
N VAL A 39 4.08 -2.60 -9.48
CA VAL A 39 2.80 -3.24 -9.19
C VAL A 39 2.91 -4.73 -8.85
N VAL A 40 3.86 -5.45 -9.47
CA VAL A 40 4.10 -6.86 -9.12
C VAL A 40 4.62 -6.97 -7.69
N VAL A 41 5.58 -6.12 -7.33
CA VAL A 41 6.14 -6.08 -5.97
C VAL A 41 5.05 -5.73 -4.96
N ALA A 42 4.20 -4.74 -5.25
CA ALA A 42 3.07 -4.39 -4.38
C ALA A 42 2.07 -5.55 -4.22
N VAL A 43 1.73 -6.26 -5.30
CA VAL A 43 0.84 -7.44 -5.26
C VAL A 43 1.46 -8.54 -4.39
N VAL A 44 2.74 -8.86 -4.57
CA VAL A 44 3.43 -9.88 -3.78
C VAL A 44 3.48 -9.50 -2.31
N LEU A 45 3.86 -8.27 -1.97
CA LEU A 45 3.90 -7.78 -0.59
C LEU A 45 2.51 -7.84 0.06
N THR A 46 1.47 -7.43 -0.67
CA THR A 46 0.09 -7.48 -0.16
C THR A 46 -0.40 -8.92 0.02
N ALA A 47 -0.03 -9.84 -0.87
CA ALA A 47 -0.33 -11.25 -0.73
C ALA A 47 0.38 -11.85 0.51
N VAL A 48 1.65 -11.52 0.73
CA VAL A 48 2.38 -11.91 1.94
C VAL A 48 1.70 -11.36 3.19
N ALA A 49 1.28 -10.10 3.16
CA ALA A 49 0.53 -9.49 4.27
C ALA A 49 -0.77 -10.25 4.56
N MET A 50 -1.57 -10.56 3.54
CA MET A 50 -2.81 -11.32 3.71
C MET A 50 -2.56 -12.75 4.21
N VAL A 51 -1.56 -13.45 3.68
CA VAL A 51 -1.21 -14.80 4.15
C VAL A 51 -0.72 -14.76 5.59
N ALA A 52 0.08 -13.76 5.99
CA ALA A 52 0.45 -13.55 7.37
C ALA A 52 -0.81 -13.37 8.25
N SER A 53 -1.69 -12.43 7.90
CA SER A 53 -2.94 -12.17 8.62
C SER A 53 -3.83 -13.43 8.73
N LEU A 54 -4.06 -14.15 7.64
CA LEU A 54 -4.88 -15.37 7.63
C LEU A 54 -4.21 -16.57 8.30
N GLY A 55 -2.88 -16.68 8.20
CA GLY A 55 -2.11 -17.81 8.71
C GLY A 55 -2.06 -17.88 10.23
N HIS A 56 -2.30 -16.76 10.92
CA HIS A 56 -2.43 -16.76 12.39
C HIS A 56 -3.86 -17.00 12.88
N LEU A 57 -4.86 -16.98 11.99
CA LEU A 57 -6.25 -17.21 12.35
C LEU A 57 -6.46 -18.71 12.51
N GLY A 58 -6.87 -19.16 13.69
CA GLY A 58 -7.22 -20.58 13.92
C GLY A 58 -8.40 -21.07 13.07
N THR A 59 -9.17 -20.17 12.46
CA THR A 59 -10.28 -20.48 11.55
C THR A 59 -10.30 -19.52 10.34
N PRO A 60 -9.41 -19.71 9.35
CA PRO A 60 -9.21 -18.75 8.25
C PRO A 60 -10.48 -18.57 7.40
N LEU A 61 -11.31 -19.60 7.27
CA LEU A 61 -12.60 -19.52 6.56
C LEU A 61 -13.62 -18.58 7.22
N ARG A 62 -13.45 -18.24 8.50
CA ARG A 62 -14.31 -17.24 9.17
C ARG A 62 -13.95 -15.80 8.77
N ALA A 63 -12.83 -15.57 8.09
CA ALA A 63 -12.47 -14.24 7.60
C ALA A 63 -13.52 -13.69 6.60
N PHE A 64 -14.28 -14.55 5.91
CA PHE A 64 -15.40 -14.12 5.08
C PHE A 64 -16.49 -13.37 5.86
N ASN A 65 -16.60 -13.60 7.18
CA ASN A 65 -17.51 -12.83 8.04
C ASN A 65 -17.13 -11.35 8.13
N ALA A 66 -15.89 -10.98 7.77
CA ALA A 66 -15.48 -9.58 7.65
C ALA A 66 -16.28 -8.84 6.57
N LEU A 67 -16.79 -9.51 5.53
CA LEU A 67 -17.64 -8.86 4.53
C LEU A 67 -18.98 -8.43 5.12
N PHE A 68 -19.56 -9.27 5.99
CA PHE A 68 -20.85 -9.00 6.63
C PHE A 68 -20.76 -8.01 7.81
N ASN A 69 -19.55 -7.74 8.32
CA ASN A 69 -19.30 -6.86 9.47
C ASN A 69 -18.59 -5.54 9.11
N PHE A 70 -18.54 -5.18 7.82
CA PHE A 70 -17.81 -4.00 7.33
C PHE A 70 -18.21 -2.70 8.05
N GLY A 71 -19.49 -2.58 8.40
CA GLY A 71 -20.01 -1.41 9.12
C GLY A 71 -19.62 -1.35 10.61
N SER A 72 -19.35 -2.47 11.26
CA SER A 72 -19.35 -2.57 12.73
C SER A 72 -17.96 -2.51 13.37
N SER A 73 -16.90 -3.00 12.72
CA SER A 73 -15.56 -3.01 13.31
C SER A 73 -14.45 -2.56 12.35
N TRP A 74 -13.47 -1.83 12.89
CA TRP A 74 -12.29 -1.38 12.13
C TRP A 74 -11.44 -2.54 11.61
N LEU A 75 -11.38 -3.65 12.35
CA LEU A 75 -10.69 -4.87 11.93
C LEU A 75 -11.33 -5.47 10.67
N SER A 76 -12.67 -5.49 10.60
CA SER A 76 -13.39 -5.96 9.41
C SER A 76 -13.14 -5.05 8.21
N ARG A 77 -13.14 -3.72 8.41
CA ARG A 77 -12.80 -2.75 7.35
C ARG A 77 -11.39 -2.95 6.83
N GLU A 78 -10.43 -3.23 7.71
CA GLU A 78 -9.04 -3.46 7.34
C GLU A 78 -8.89 -4.71 6.47
N ILE A 79 -9.55 -5.82 6.83
CA ILE A 79 -9.55 -7.05 6.03
C ILE A 79 -10.13 -6.77 4.62
N VAL A 80 -11.27 -6.10 4.54
CA VAL A 80 -11.95 -5.81 3.28
C VAL A 80 -11.13 -4.85 2.42
N LEU A 81 -10.58 -3.79 3.00
CA LEU A 81 -9.78 -2.80 2.27
C LEU A 81 -8.43 -3.37 1.83
N THR A 82 -7.81 -4.25 2.62
CA THR A 82 -6.60 -4.97 2.21
C THR A 82 -6.89 -5.90 1.03
N ALA A 83 -7.99 -6.66 1.09
CA ALA A 83 -8.41 -7.52 -0.01
C ALA A 83 -8.75 -6.71 -1.28
N ALA A 84 -9.42 -5.58 -1.12
CA ALA A 84 -9.72 -4.65 -2.22
C ALA A 84 -8.43 -4.07 -2.83
N PHE A 85 -7.47 -3.67 -2.00
CA PHE A 85 -6.18 -3.18 -2.45
C PHE A 85 -5.42 -4.25 -3.24
N LEU A 86 -5.41 -5.50 -2.78
CA LEU A 86 -4.83 -6.62 -3.53
C LEU A 86 -5.51 -6.81 -4.89
N ALA A 87 -6.84 -6.83 -4.92
CA ALA A 87 -7.62 -7.02 -6.15
C ALA A 87 -7.38 -5.91 -7.17
N VAL A 88 -7.41 -4.64 -6.73
CA VAL A 88 -7.14 -3.48 -7.60
C VAL A 88 -5.71 -3.47 -8.09
N SER A 89 -4.73 -3.78 -7.23
CA SER A 89 -3.31 -3.85 -7.62
C SER A 89 -3.05 -4.99 -8.61
N ALA A 90 -3.68 -6.15 -8.42
CA ALA A 90 -3.60 -7.26 -9.37
C ALA A 90 -4.28 -6.91 -10.71
N GLY A 91 -5.38 -6.17 -10.67
CA GLY A 91 -6.02 -5.61 -11.86
C GLY A 91 -5.12 -4.63 -12.60
N ALA A 92 -4.44 -3.72 -11.89
CA ALA A 92 -3.47 -2.80 -12.47
C ALA A 92 -2.31 -3.56 -13.14
N TRP A 93 -1.77 -4.59 -12.48
CA TRP A 93 -0.76 -5.47 -13.07
C TRP A 93 -1.25 -6.19 -14.34
N TYR A 94 -2.49 -6.71 -14.31
CA TYR A 94 -3.09 -7.37 -15.46
C TYR A 94 -3.25 -6.41 -16.66
N LEU A 95 -3.70 -5.17 -16.41
CA LEU A 95 -3.83 -4.14 -17.43
C LEU A 95 -2.48 -3.78 -18.07
N GLU A 96 -1.41 -3.68 -17.27
CA GLU A 96 -0.06 -3.51 -17.80
C GLU A 96 0.35 -4.67 -18.73
N ARG A 97 0.09 -5.91 -18.30
CA ARG A 97 0.47 -7.11 -19.07
C ARG A 97 -0.28 -7.22 -20.40
N ARG A 98 -1.51 -6.69 -20.44
CA ARG A 98 -2.35 -6.61 -21.65
C ARG A 98 -1.99 -5.45 -22.58
N GLY A 99 -1.07 -4.58 -22.19
CA GLY A 99 -0.70 -3.41 -22.99
C GLY A 99 -1.82 -2.38 -23.06
N ALA A 100 -2.57 -2.18 -21.97
CA ALA A 100 -3.52 -1.09 -21.86
C ALA A 100 -2.86 0.27 -22.17
N ASP A 101 -3.65 1.27 -22.58
CA ASP A 101 -3.14 2.60 -22.83
C ASP A 101 -2.62 3.26 -21.53
N GLU A 102 -1.75 4.27 -21.69
CA GLU A 102 -1.14 4.97 -20.56
C GLU A 102 -2.15 5.68 -19.65
N GLY A 103 -3.30 6.13 -20.18
CA GLY A 103 -4.36 6.73 -19.37
C GLY A 103 -4.99 5.71 -18.43
N THR A 104 -5.35 4.55 -18.96
CA THR A 104 -5.91 3.43 -18.18
C THR A 104 -4.94 2.92 -17.13
N LYS A 105 -3.65 2.78 -17.46
CA LYS A 105 -2.61 2.42 -16.47
C LYS A 105 -2.53 3.45 -15.36
N LYS A 106 -2.44 4.75 -15.69
CA LYS A 106 -2.37 5.82 -14.67
C LYS A 106 -3.59 5.82 -13.77
N ALA A 107 -4.78 5.66 -14.33
CA ALA A 107 -6.02 5.59 -13.57
C ALA A 107 -6.03 4.39 -12.60
N SER A 108 -5.54 3.22 -13.02
CA SER A 108 -5.48 2.03 -12.16
C SER A 108 -4.49 2.19 -11.00
N TYR A 109 -3.33 2.82 -11.22
CA TYR A 109 -2.38 3.17 -10.15
C TYR A 109 -2.98 4.15 -9.13
N TRP A 110 -3.69 5.19 -9.59
CA TRP A 110 -4.37 6.13 -8.69
C TRP A 110 -5.51 5.46 -7.91
N LEU A 111 -6.29 4.60 -8.56
CA LEU A 111 -7.31 3.81 -7.88
C LEU A 111 -6.69 2.93 -6.80
N ALA A 112 -5.60 2.23 -7.12
CA ALA A 112 -4.86 1.41 -6.14
C ALA A 112 -4.34 2.27 -4.98
N ALA A 113 -3.76 3.44 -5.26
CA ALA A 113 -3.27 4.36 -4.24
C ALA A 113 -4.38 4.85 -3.30
N VAL A 114 -5.55 5.23 -3.83
CA VAL A 114 -6.69 5.67 -3.02
C VAL A 114 -7.21 4.54 -2.14
N VAL A 115 -7.39 3.34 -2.69
CA VAL A 115 -7.83 2.17 -1.92
C VAL A 115 -6.80 1.80 -0.86
N GLY A 116 -5.50 1.90 -1.18
CA GLY A 116 -4.40 1.69 -0.25
C GLY A 116 -4.39 2.70 0.90
N VAL A 117 -4.60 3.99 0.61
CA VAL A 117 -4.73 5.03 1.64
C VAL A 117 -5.89 4.71 2.59
N CYS A 118 -7.05 4.32 2.06
CA CYS A 118 -8.17 3.86 2.89
C CYS A 118 -7.79 2.64 3.75
N ALA A 119 -7.01 1.69 3.21
CA ALA A 119 -6.52 0.55 3.96
C ALA A 119 -5.60 0.98 5.13
N ILE A 120 -4.68 1.93 4.92
CA ILE A 120 -3.82 2.48 5.99
C ILE A 120 -4.63 3.21 7.06
N ILE A 121 -5.65 3.99 6.67
CA ILE A 121 -6.56 4.64 7.62
C ILE A 121 -7.25 3.58 8.48
N SER A 122 -7.81 2.54 7.85
CA SER A 122 -8.51 1.48 8.57
C SER A 122 -7.57 0.75 9.53
N MET A 123 -6.36 0.42 9.07
CA MET A 123 -5.31 -0.22 9.84
C MET A 123 -4.91 0.64 11.05
N ALA A 124 -4.64 1.93 10.88
CA ALA A 124 -4.34 2.82 12.00
C ALA A 124 -5.49 2.93 13.00
N MET A 125 -6.75 2.93 12.50
CA MET A 125 -7.93 2.98 13.37
C MET A 125 -8.11 1.73 14.24
N VAL A 126 -7.60 0.57 13.81
CA VAL A 126 -7.55 -0.63 14.66
C VAL A 126 -6.72 -0.35 15.92
N TYR A 127 -5.60 0.37 15.80
CA TYR A 127 -4.72 0.73 16.91
C TYR A 127 -5.28 1.88 17.75
N ILE A 128 -5.81 2.92 17.11
CA ILE A 128 -6.36 4.11 17.79
C ILE A 128 -7.57 3.78 18.66
N ARG A 129 -8.39 2.80 18.26
CA ARG A 129 -9.59 2.39 19.01
C ARG A 129 -9.33 1.25 19.99
N THR A 130 -8.06 0.96 20.32
CA THR A 130 -7.72 -0.01 21.37
C THR A 130 -7.83 0.61 22.76
N VAL A 131 -7.76 -0.25 23.78
CA VAL A 131 -7.69 0.15 25.19
C VAL A 131 -6.32 0.70 25.60
N ILE A 132 -5.31 0.65 24.73
CA ILE A 132 -3.94 1.04 25.03
C ILE A 132 -3.80 2.55 24.82
N PRO A 133 -3.62 3.37 25.88
CA PRO A 133 -3.68 4.83 25.77
C PRO A 133 -2.59 5.42 24.87
N ALA A 134 -1.42 4.78 24.81
CA ALA A 134 -0.30 5.23 23.99
C ALA A 134 -0.61 5.28 22.48
N TRP A 135 -1.57 4.48 22.01
CA TRP A 135 -1.97 4.41 20.59
C TRP A 135 -3.23 5.23 20.28
N GLY A 136 -3.91 5.74 21.30
CA GLY A 136 -5.22 6.40 21.17
C GLY A 136 -5.20 7.83 20.61
N THR A 137 -4.09 8.26 20.01
CA THR A 137 -3.89 9.65 19.56
C THR A 137 -3.75 9.73 18.04
N TRP A 138 -3.87 10.94 17.49
CA TRP A 138 -3.69 11.19 16.06
C TRP A 138 -2.26 10.91 15.58
N TYR A 139 -1.27 10.87 16.49
CA TYR A 139 0.12 10.51 16.17
C TYR A 139 0.22 9.12 15.55
N THR A 140 -0.57 8.15 16.02
CA THR A 140 -0.60 6.80 15.44
C THR A 140 -1.03 6.81 13.97
N MET A 141 -1.97 7.68 13.58
CA MET A 141 -2.34 7.83 12.17
C MET A 141 -1.14 8.36 11.37
N VAL A 142 -0.45 9.37 11.89
CA VAL A 142 0.72 9.97 11.23
C VAL A 142 1.85 8.96 11.09
N ASP A 143 2.16 8.20 12.14
CA ASP A 143 3.22 7.19 12.13
C ASP A 143 2.99 6.11 11.06
N PHE A 144 1.73 5.68 10.88
CA PHE A 144 1.38 4.67 9.88
C PHE A 144 1.56 5.20 8.46
N PHE A 145 1.18 6.46 8.20
CA PHE A 145 1.41 7.09 6.91
C PHE A 145 2.88 7.39 6.65
N LEU A 146 3.62 7.90 7.63
CA LEU A 146 5.06 8.13 7.51
C LEU A 146 5.79 6.83 7.19
N THR A 147 5.47 5.75 7.90
CA THR A 147 6.03 4.42 7.64
C THR A 147 5.74 3.98 6.20
N SER A 148 4.49 4.13 5.75
CA SER A 148 4.10 3.79 4.37
C SER A 148 4.88 4.61 3.34
N PHE A 149 4.97 5.93 3.51
CA PHE A 149 5.67 6.81 2.58
C PHE A 149 7.18 6.55 2.54
N ILE A 150 7.82 6.35 3.70
CA ILE A 150 9.25 6.07 3.81
C ILE A 150 9.58 4.72 3.16
N LEU A 151 8.87 3.65 3.54
CA LEU A 151 9.14 2.31 2.99
C LEU A 151 8.84 2.26 1.49
N GLY A 152 7.70 2.80 1.07
CA GLY A 152 7.29 2.82 -0.32
C GLY A 152 8.23 3.64 -1.22
N GLY A 153 8.63 4.82 -0.76
CA GLY A 153 9.58 5.67 -1.49
C GLY A 153 10.96 5.02 -1.57
N SER A 154 11.44 4.42 -0.49
CA SER A 154 12.70 3.67 -0.46
C SER A 154 12.67 2.49 -1.43
N LEU A 155 11.58 1.71 -1.46
CA LEU A 155 11.41 0.62 -2.41
C LEU A 155 11.39 1.13 -3.85
N LEU A 156 10.69 2.23 -4.13
CA LEU A 156 10.67 2.81 -5.46
C LEU A 156 12.07 3.22 -5.93
N LEU A 157 12.87 3.84 -5.05
CA LEU A 157 14.26 4.20 -5.34
C LEU A 157 15.12 2.97 -5.64
N VAL A 158 14.97 1.90 -4.85
CA VAL A 158 15.69 0.63 -5.06
C VAL A 158 15.32 0.01 -6.41
N LEU A 159 14.04 -0.01 -6.77
CA LEU A 159 13.58 -0.53 -8.06
C LEU A 159 14.04 0.35 -9.23
N ALA A 160 14.02 1.67 -9.07
CA ALA A 160 14.47 2.62 -10.07
C ALA A 160 15.98 2.60 -10.29
N ARG A 161 16.78 2.13 -9.32
CA ARG A 161 18.25 2.12 -9.39
C ARG A 161 18.81 1.42 -10.63
N ALA A 162 18.10 0.42 -11.17
CA ALA A 162 18.53 -0.30 -12.36
C ALA A 162 18.48 0.55 -13.64
N ASN A 163 17.73 1.66 -13.65
CA ASN A 163 17.60 2.56 -14.78
C ASN A 163 17.89 4.02 -14.35
N LYS A 164 18.99 4.60 -14.85
CA LYS A 164 19.43 5.96 -14.47
C LYS A 164 18.38 7.03 -14.75
N GLU A 165 17.66 6.94 -15.87
CA GLU A 165 16.61 7.90 -16.22
C GLU A 165 15.45 7.82 -15.23
N THR A 166 15.00 6.59 -14.92
CA THR A 166 13.98 6.32 -13.90
C THR A 166 14.42 6.76 -12.51
N LEU A 167 15.71 6.60 -12.17
CA LEU A 167 16.24 7.04 -10.88
C LEU A 167 16.23 8.57 -10.77
N THR A 168 16.65 9.29 -11.82
CA THR A 168 16.57 10.76 -11.84
C THR A 168 15.14 11.27 -11.75
N ALA A 169 14.19 10.56 -12.37
CA ALA A 169 12.77 10.87 -12.28
C ALA A 169 12.22 10.82 -10.84
N VAL A 170 12.58 9.77 -10.11
CA VAL A 170 12.15 9.57 -8.72
C VAL A 170 12.88 10.54 -7.79
N ALA A 171 14.18 10.76 -7.98
CA ALA A 171 14.97 11.71 -7.18
C ALA A 171 14.52 13.18 -7.40
N GLY A 172 14.08 13.54 -8.61
CA GLY A 172 13.53 14.87 -8.86
C GLY A 172 12.25 15.18 -8.05
N ILE A 173 11.54 14.15 -7.57
CA ILE A 173 10.40 14.34 -6.66
C ILE A 173 10.88 14.78 -5.28
N THR A 174 11.96 14.17 -4.76
CA THR A 174 12.53 14.57 -3.47
C THR A 174 13.09 15.99 -3.54
N ASP A 175 13.76 16.36 -4.62
CA ASP A 175 14.29 17.72 -4.82
C ASP A 175 13.16 18.75 -4.89
N GLY A 176 12.06 18.43 -5.58
CA GLY A 176 10.88 19.29 -5.66
C GLY A 176 10.12 19.45 -4.33
N ILE A 177 10.17 18.45 -3.44
CA ILE A 177 9.63 18.58 -2.08
C ILE A 177 10.54 19.47 -1.22
N MET A 178 11.85 19.29 -1.32
CA MET A 178 12.83 20.10 -0.59
C MET A 178 12.82 21.56 -1.03
N ALA A 179 12.51 21.85 -2.30
CA ALA A 179 12.39 23.23 -2.81
C ALA A 179 11.16 24.00 -2.31
N LEU A 180 10.21 23.32 -1.66
CA LEU A 180 9.00 23.93 -1.09
C LEU A 180 9.13 24.29 0.41
N VAL A 181 10.28 23.98 1.02
CA VAL A 181 10.63 24.26 2.43
C VAL A 181 11.70 25.33 2.48
#